data_AF-A0A091N5R5-F1
#
_entry.id   AF-A0A091N5R5-F1
#
_cell.length_a   1.000
_cell.length_b   1.000
_cell.length_c   1.000
_cell.angle_alpha   90.00
_cell.angle_beta   90.00
_cell.angle_gamma   90.00
#
_symmetry.space_group_name_H-M   'P 1'
#
loop_
_entity.id
_entity.type
_entity.pdbx_description
1 polymer ?
#
loop_
_entity_poly.entity_id
_entity_poly.type
_entity_poly.pdbx_seq_one_letter_code
_entity_poly.pdbx_strand_id
1 'polypeptide(L)'
;MAVAETQLYAKVSNKHRSKSPSVLLESLLTKGFPAHIAQKALAATGQKTTEEATKWLHSHCNDPSLEDPIPQEYALYLCPTGPLHNHLQEFWKESKRQCGKNRAHEIFPHITLCDFFTCEDQKVELLYDTLKRVGDRFSQCFPPSISLTLHSSTSYLGFFIGDSHANILKEFALAFSSEASSLADCHVKPCLKQIHLTLAHKFYPHHQKTLEQLAKCINPGETCQWVAVLYSRDMRFVHYQTLRALFQYKPQNIDELMINTGDFIYVDPTQQTDVSEGWVIGTSHRTGCRGFLPENYMERANESDTWVKHREYVFVTASRFFTQIENEPKGKLNGEVHNPSMSRSTTNVLQNATLRRGVLVVRHGESIDQVFGKSWPQQCLTADGE
;
A
#
# COMPACT_ATOMS: atom_id res chain seq x y z
N MET A 1 32.93 -30.92 18.43
CA MET A 1 31.67 -30.29 17.98
C MET A 1 31.74 -28.82 18.35
N ALA A 2 32.15 -27.99 17.40
CA ALA A 2 32.33 -26.55 17.60
C ALA A 2 31.09 -25.83 17.05
N VAL A 3 30.48 -25.02 17.91
CA VAL A 3 29.35 -24.14 17.59
C VAL A 3 29.91 -22.98 16.76
N ALA A 4 29.45 -22.85 15.52
CA ALA A 4 29.81 -21.75 14.66
C ALA A 4 28.97 -20.51 15.04
N GLU A 5 29.62 -19.52 15.65
CA GLU A 5 29.05 -18.18 15.83
C GLU A 5 28.83 -17.54 14.45
N THR A 6 27.59 -17.08 14.22
CA THR A 6 27.20 -16.39 13.00
C THR A 6 27.67 -14.94 13.11
N GLN A 7 28.67 -14.55 12.32
CA GLN A 7 29.10 -13.15 12.20
C GLN A 7 28.02 -12.33 11.48
N LEU A 8 27.09 -11.77 12.27
CA LEU A 8 26.37 -10.54 11.90
C LEU A 8 27.39 -9.37 11.93
N TYR A 9 27.11 -8.28 11.21
CA TYR A 9 27.93 -7.07 11.04
C TYR A 9 28.87 -7.07 9.82
N ALA A 10 28.32 -6.59 8.69
CA ALA A 10 29.12 -6.12 7.56
C ALA A 10 29.74 -4.75 7.90
N LYS A 11 31.03 -4.60 7.61
CA LYS A 11 31.80 -3.35 7.77
C LYS A 11 31.27 -2.27 6.81
N VAL A 12 30.97 -1.10 7.36
CA VAL A 12 30.58 0.11 6.62
C VAL A 12 31.73 0.56 5.72
N SER A 13 31.56 0.47 4.40
CA SER A 13 32.49 1.01 3.41
C SER A 13 32.08 2.44 3.03
N ASN A 14 32.76 3.43 3.61
CA ASN A 14 32.52 4.85 3.32
C ASN A 14 33.21 5.27 2.01
N LYS A 15 32.60 4.98 0.86
CA LYS A 15 32.90 5.69 -0.40
C LYS A 15 31.66 5.75 -1.30
N HIS A 16 30.81 6.77 -1.16
CA HIS A 16 29.89 7.13 -2.24
C HIS A 16 29.73 8.64 -2.41
N ARG A 17 29.73 9.08 -3.68
CA ARG A 17 29.54 10.45 -4.15
C ARG A 17 28.19 10.98 -3.66
N SER A 18 28.23 12.02 -2.84
CA SER A 18 27.05 12.73 -2.32
C SER A 18 26.22 13.29 -3.48
N LYS A 19 25.00 12.75 -3.67
CA LYS A 19 23.88 13.58 -4.12
C LYS A 19 23.62 14.63 -3.03
N SER A 20 23.11 15.79 -3.42
CA SER A 20 22.62 16.79 -2.45
C SER A 20 21.59 16.14 -1.53
N PRO A 21 21.61 16.43 -0.22
CA PRO A 21 20.62 15.90 0.70
C PRO A 21 19.21 16.28 0.24
N SER A 22 18.23 15.41 0.51
CA SER A 22 16.85 15.72 0.15
C SER A 22 16.38 16.95 0.93
N VAL A 23 15.48 17.74 0.33
CA VAL A 23 14.90 18.94 0.98
C VAL A 23 14.30 18.59 2.36
N LEU A 24 13.72 17.39 2.48
CA LEU A 24 13.18 16.89 3.74
C LEU A 24 14.27 16.69 4.80
N LEU A 25 15.41 16.11 4.42
CA LEU A 25 16.55 15.91 5.31
C LEU A 25 17.17 17.24 5.72
N GLU A 26 17.41 18.15 4.76
CA GLU A 26 17.94 19.49 5.05
C GLU A 26 17.08 20.25 6.07
N SER A 27 15.76 20.15 5.95
CA SER A 27 14.81 20.76 6.88
C SER A 27 14.94 20.19 8.30
N LEU A 28 15.09 18.87 8.45
CA LEU A 28 15.30 18.23 9.76
C LEU A 28 16.67 18.56 10.37
N LEU A 29 17.72 18.61 9.54
CA LEU A 29 19.06 19.02 9.97
C LEU A 29 19.06 20.47 10.47
N THR A 30 18.34 21.36 9.80
CA THR A 30 18.17 22.77 10.21
C THR A 30 17.41 22.89 11.55
N LYS A 31 16.53 21.93 11.85
CA LYS A 31 15.85 21.81 13.16
C LYS A 31 16.76 21.23 14.26
N GLY A 32 17.99 20.85 13.94
CA GLY A 32 19.00 20.38 14.90
C GLY A 32 19.02 18.87 15.12
N PHE A 33 18.26 18.08 14.35
CA PHE A 33 18.29 16.63 14.48
C PHE A 33 19.58 16.04 13.87
N PRO A 34 20.25 15.08 14.53
CA PRO A 34 21.39 14.38 13.93
C PRO A 34 21.00 13.67 12.63
N ALA A 35 21.91 13.65 11.65
CA ALA A 35 21.60 13.16 10.30
C ALA A 35 21.06 11.73 10.25
N HIS A 36 21.68 10.81 11.00
CA HIS A 36 21.26 9.41 11.03
C HIS A 36 19.87 9.22 11.66
N ILE A 37 19.55 9.97 12.72
CA ILE A 37 18.23 9.96 13.37
C ILE A 37 17.17 10.57 12.44
N ALA A 38 17.50 11.68 11.76
CA ALA A 38 16.62 12.31 10.80
C ALA A 38 16.30 11.37 9.61
N GLN A 39 17.31 10.66 9.11
CA GLN A 39 17.14 9.65 8.06
C GLN A 39 16.26 8.48 8.53
N LYS A 40 16.49 7.97 9.75
CA LYS A 40 15.63 6.93 10.35
C LYS A 40 14.18 7.38 10.42
N ALA A 41 13.91 8.58 10.92
CA ALA A 41 12.55 9.12 11.00
C ALA A 41 11.90 9.30 9.62
N LEU A 42 12.68 9.77 8.64
CA LEU A 42 12.23 9.87 7.25
C LEU A 42 11.88 8.50 6.67
N ALA A 43 12.72 7.49 6.89
CA ALA A 43 12.44 6.12 6.49
C ALA A 43 11.16 5.60 7.18
N ALA A 44 11.05 5.75 8.51
CA ALA A 44 9.92 5.26 9.31
C ALA A 44 8.58 5.94 8.99
N THR A 45 8.61 7.06 8.26
CA THR A 45 7.42 7.80 7.84
C THR A 45 7.19 7.77 6.32
N GLY A 46 7.99 7.01 5.57
CA GLY A 46 7.84 6.86 4.12
C GLY A 46 8.33 8.05 3.30
N GLN A 47 9.12 8.93 3.93
CA GLN A 47 9.64 10.17 3.34
C GLN A 47 8.54 11.01 2.68
N LYS A 48 7.44 11.21 3.43
CA LYS A 48 6.27 11.96 2.94
C LYS A 48 6.41 13.45 3.21
N THR A 49 6.61 13.83 4.47
CA THR A 49 6.68 15.24 4.90
C THR A 49 7.68 15.41 6.04
N THR A 50 8.21 16.63 6.19
CA THR A 50 9.06 16.97 7.33
C THR A 50 8.26 16.96 8.63
N GLU A 51 6.99 17.33 8.60
CA GLU A 51 6.10 17.41 9.75
C GLU A 51 5.84 16.03 10.37
N GLU A 52 5.57 15.02 9.54
CA GLU A 52 5.38 13.64 10.00
C GLU A 52 6.67 13.06 10.61
N ALA A 53 7.81 13.24 9.94
CA ALA A 53 9.10 12.80 10.47
C ALA A 53 9.44 13.52 11.78
N THR A 54 9.20 14.84 11.86
CA THR A 54 9.37 15.62 13.09
C THR A 54 8.48 15.08 14.20
N LYS A 55 7.20 14.82 13.94
CA LYS A 55 6.26 14.25 14.92
C LYS A 55 6.69 12.86 15.40
N TRP A 56 7.20 12.04 14.49
CA TRP A 56 7.75 10.72 14.81
C TRP A 56 8.94 10.85 15.78
N LEU A 57 9.89 11.75 15.47
CA LEU A 57 11.06 12.02 16.32
C LEU A 57 10.68 12.44 17.74
N HIS A 58 9.73 13.37 17.86
CA HIS A 58 9.23 13.80 19.17
C HIS A 58 8.52 12.68 19.94
N SER A 59 7.83 11.78 19.23
CA SER A 59 7.14 10.65 19.86
C SER A 59 8.11 9.57 20.33
N HIS A 60 9.26 9.43 19.65
CA HIS A 60 10.31 8.46 19.96
C HIS A 60 11.46 9.04 20.80
N CYS A 61 11.29 10.22 21.41
CA CYS A 61 12.36 10.86 22.18
C CYS A 61 12.87 10.01 23.36
N ASN A 62 12.05 9.05 23.84
CA ASN A 62 12.38 8.09 24.89
C ASN A 62 12.52 6.65 24.35
N ASP A 63 12.63 6.45 23.03
CA ASP A 63 12.91 5.13 22.45
C ASP A 63 14.38 4.77 22.75
N PRO A 64 14.66 3.72 23.54
CA PRO A 64 16.02 3.34 23.91
C PRO A 64 16.88 2.90 22.71
N SER A 65 16.25 2.57 21.59
CA SER A 65 16.86 2.10 20.34
C SER A 65 16.76 3.12 19.20
N LEU A 66 16.44 4.38 19.53
CA LEU A 66 16.37 5.47 18.54
C LEU A 66 17.69 5.66 17.78
N GLU A 67 18.83 5.48 18.45
CA GLU A 67 20.15 5.66 17.84
C GLU A 67 20.73 4.39 17.20
N ASP A 68 20.13 3.23 17.43
CA ASP A 68 20.65 1.97 16.91
C ASP A 68 20.66 1.97 15.37
N PRO A 69 21.72 1.52 14.69
CA PRO A 69 21.78 1.52 13.23
C PRO A 69 20.99 0.34 12.60
N ILE A 70 19.77 0.11 13.07
CA ILE A 70 18.89 -0.95 12.60
C ILE A 70 18.04 -0.40 11.45
N PRO A 71 18.26 -0.88 10.21
CA PRO A 71 17.46 -0.46 9.06
C PRO A 71 16.05 -1.06 9.11
N GLN A 72 15.15 -0.48 8.32
CA GLN A 72 13.89 -1.13 8.01
C GLN A 72 14.05 -2.29 7.02
N GLU A 73 13.10 -3.22 7.07
CA GLU A 73 12.90 -4.21 6.01
C GLU A 73 11.85 -3.70 5.01
N TYR A 74 12.15 -3.85 3.73
CA TYR A 74 11.35 -3.41 2.60
C TYR A 74 10.84 -4.60 1.81
N ALA A 75 9.68 -4.45 1.17
CA ALA A 75 9.17 -5.39 0.19
C ALA A 75 8.48 -4.64 -0.96
N LEU A 76 8.62 -5.19 -2.16
CA LEU A 76 7.96 -4.69 -3.36
C LEU A 76 6.79 -5.60 -3.71
N TYR A 77 5.60 -5.01 -3.76
CA TYR A 77 4.34 -5.69 -4.06
C TYR A 77 3.68 -5.11 -5.29
N LEU A 78 2.98 -5.95 -6.06
CA LEU A 78 2.03 -5.49 -7.06
C LEU A 78 0.62 -5.58 -6.47
N CYS A 79 -0.05 -4.45 -6.35
CA CYS A 79 -1.36 -4.33 -5.70
C CYS A 79 -2.45 -4.05 -6.76
N PRO A 80 -3.57 -4.78 -6.75
CA PRO A 80 -4.73 -4.43 -7.55
C PRO A 80 -5.46 -3.23 -6.92
N THR A 81 -6.06 -2.40 -7.76
CA THR A 81 -6.92 -1.27 -7.36
C THR A 81 -8.26 -1.32 -8.09
N GLY A 82 -9.22 -0.50 -7.66
CA GLY A 82 -10.52 -0.41 -8.32
C GLY A 82 -11.43 -1.63 -8.07
N PRO A 83 -12.28 -2.03 -9.04
CA PRO A 83 -13.30 -3.06 -8.85
C PRO A 83 -12.75 -4.40 -8.33
N LEU A 84 -11.65 -4.91 -8.89
CA LEU A 84 -11.05 -6.17 -8.43
C LEU A 84 -10.65 -6.09 -6.95
N HIS A 85 -10.03 -4.99 -6.53
CA HIS A 85 -9.65 -4.77 -5.13
C HIS A 85 -10.87 -4.83 -4.21
N ASN A 86 -11.99 -4.20 -4.59
CA ASN A 86 -13.21 -4.22 -3.78
C ASN A 86 -13.77 -5.63 -3.59
N HIS A 87 -13.77 -6.46 -4.65
CA HIS A 87 -14.20 -7.85 -4.55
C HIS A 87 -13.27 -8.69 -3.68
N LEU A 88 -11.95 -8.45 -3.73
CA LEU A 88 -10.98 -9.11 -2.85
C LEU A 88 -11.20 -8.72 -1.38
N GLN A 89 -11.51 -7.45 -1.10
CA GLN A 89 -11.86 -6.98 0.24
C GLN A 89 -13.15 -7.62 0.75
N GLU A 90 -14.20 -7.70 -0.07
CA GLU A 90 -15.44 -8.35 0.34
C GLU A 90 -15.26 -9.85 0.56
N PHE A 91 -14.47 -10.52 -0.30
CA PHE A 91 -14.07 -11.91 -0.08
C PHE A 91 -13.43 -12.09 1.29
N TRP A 92 -12.48 -11.22 1.66
CA TRP A 92 -11.79 -11.34 2.95
C TRP A 92 -12.65 -11.04 4.16
N LYS A 93 -13.50 -10.02 4.06
CA LYS A 93 -14.49 -9.72 5.08
C LYS A 93 -15.38 -10.94 5.32
N GLU A 94 -15.89 -11.55 4.25
CA GLU A 94 -16.81 -12.67 4.35
C GLU A 94 -16.10 -13.98 4.75
N SER A 95 -14.89 -14.24 4.25
CA SER A 95 -14.09 -15.39 4.67
C SER A 95 -13.70 -15.30 6.14
N LYS A 96 -13.34 -14.10 6.62
CA LYS A 96 -13.06 -13.89 8.05
C LYS A 96 -14.30 -14.10 8.91
N ARG A 97 -15.48 -13.68 8.43
CA ARG A 97 -16.76 -13.86 9.12
C ARG A 97 -17.17 -15.33 9.22
N GLN A 98 -17.02 -16.10 8.13
CA GLN A 98 -17.48 -17.50 8.08
C GLN A 98 -16.44 -18.53 8.53
N CYS A 99 -15.15 -18.23 8.37
CA CYS A 99 -14.05 -19.19 8.58
C CYS A 99 -13.00 -18.71 9.59
N GLY A 100 -13.21 -17.54 10.20
CA GLY A 100 -12.23 -16.92 11.09
C GLY A 100 -11.00 -16.37 10.35
N LYS A 101 -10.08 -15.78 11.12
CA LYS A 101 -8.85 -15.18 10.59
C LYS A 101 -7.85 -16.29 10.18
N ASN A 102 -7.54 -16.37 8.89
CA ASN A 102 -6.36 -17.07 8.35
C ASN A 102 -5.22 -16.08 8.02
N ARG A 103 -4.04 -16.60 7.64
CA ARG A 103 -2.81 -15.80 7.44
C ARG A 103 -2.87 -14.81 6.28
N ALA A 104 -3.73 -15.01 5.28
CA ALA A 104 -3.87 -14.07 4.18
C ALA A 104 -4.39 -12.70 4.66
N HIS A 105 -5.17 -12.68 5.75
CA HIS A 105 -5.73 -11.44 6.30
C HIS A 105 -4.72 -10.60 7.09
N GLU A 106 -3.49 -11.06 7.30
CA GLU A 106 -2.46 -10.25 7.98
C GLU A 106 -1.95 -9.10 7.10
N ILE A 107 -2.16 -9.20 5.79
CA ILE A 107 -1.69 -8.23 4.79
C ILE A 107 -2.87 -7.85 3.87
N PHE A 108 -2.69 -6.81 3.04
CA PHE A 108 -3.61 -6.40 1.96
C PHE A 108 -3.51 -7.32 0.72
N PRO A 109 -4.47 -7.34 -0.22
CA PRO A 109 -4.39 -8.22 -1.40
C PRO A 109 -3.24 -7.78 -2.30
N HIS A 110 -2.33 -8.69 -2.60
CA HIS A 110 -1.10 -8.36 -3.34
C HIS A 110 -0.54 -9.56 -4.09
N ILE A 111 0.38 -9.26 -5.00
CA ILE A 111 1.33 -10.21 -5.60
C ILE A 111 2.73 -9.83 -5.11
N THR A 112 3.45 -10.81 -4.55
CA THR A 112 4.83 -10.63 -4.07
C THR A 112 5.82 -10.63 -5.23
N LEU A 113 6.58 -9.54 -5.38
CA LEU A 113 7.59 -9.41 -6.43
C LEU A 113 9.00 -9.73 -5.93
N CYS A 114 9.29 -9.53 -4.66
CA CYS A 114 10.55 -9.92 -4.04
C CYS A 114 10.36 -10.35 -2.58
N ASP A 115 11.33 -11.09 -2.04
CA ASP A 115 11.42 -11.31 -0.59
C ASP A 115 11.65 -9.97 0.13
N PHE A 116 11.43 -9.96 1.45
CA PHE A 116 11.85 -8.85 2.28
C PHE A 116 13.37 -8.66 2.19
N PHE A 117 13.81 -7.40 2.18
CA PHE A 117 15.22 -7.02 2.11
C PHE A 117 15.47 -5.77 2.95
N THR A 118 16.67 -5.61 3.49
CA THR A 118 17.04 -4.40 4.25
C THR A 118 17.62 -3.32 3.35
N CYS A 119 17.43 -2.07 3.75
CA CYS A 119 18.06 -0.91 3.12
C CYS A 119 18.45 0.10 4.19
N GLU A 120 19.70 0.58 4.14
CA GLU A 120 20.15 1.66 5.03
C GLU A 120 19.29 2.92 4.82
N ASP A 121 18.94 3.60 5.92
CA ASP A 121 18.02 4.75 5.89
C ASP A 121 18.50 5.87 4.94
N GLN A 122 19.81 6.07 4.82
CA GLN A 122 20.40 7.06 3.92
C GLN A 122 20.27 6.72 2.42
N LYS A 123 20.01 5.45 2.08
CA LYS A 123 19.95 4.94 0.70
C LYS A 123 18.51 4.76 0.20
N VAL A 124 17.49 5.00 1.01
CA VAL A 124 16.08 4.74 0.69
C VAL A 124 15.58 5.52 -0.54
N GLU A 125 16.04 6.76 -0.74
CA GLU A 125 15.70 7.54 -1.95
C GLU A 125 16.22 6.88 -3.24
N LEU A 126 17.31 6.12 -3.17
CA LEU A 126 17.81 5.36 -4.31
C LEU A 126 16.85 4.21 -4.69
N LEU A 127 16.12 3.64 -3.72
CA LEU A 127 15.06 2.66 -4.01
C LEU A 127 13.88 3.31 -4.73
N TYR A 128 13.56 4.56 -4.41
CA TYR A 128 12.47 5.30 -5.05
C TYR A 128 12.81 5.62 -6.51
N ASP A 129 14.02 6.14 -6.74
CA ASP A 129 14.56 6.38 -8.08
C ASP A 129 14.60 5.08 -8.88
N THR A 130 14.99 3.96 -8.25
CA THR A 130 15.01 2.64 -8.87
C THR A 130 13.61 2.19 -9.26
N LEU A 131 12.63 2.23 -8.34
CA LEU A 131 11.25 1.85 -8.64
C LEU A 131 10.68 2.67 -9.80
N LYS A 132 10.90 3.99 -9.79
CA LYS A 132 10.45 4.87 -10.87
C LYS A 132 11.09 4.51 -12.20
N ARG A 133 12.42 4.40 -12.26
CA ARG A 133 13.15 4.12 -13.51
C ARG A 133 12.79 2.75 -14.09
N VAL A 134 12.73 1.73 -13.25
CA VAL A 134 12.35 0.38 -13.65
C VAL A 134 10.89 0.36 -14.10
N GLY A 135 9.99 1.03 -13.37
CA GLY A 135 8.61 1.23 -13.77
C GLY A 135 8.48 1.89 -15.14
N ASP A 136 9.19 2.98 -15.38
CA ASP A 136 9.20 3.72 -16.65
C ASP A 136 9.63 2.80 -17.80
N ARG A 137 10.68 1.98 -17.60
CA ARG A 137 11.17 1.00 -18.60
C ARG A 137 10.13 -0.07 -18.94
N PHE A 138 9.38 -0.55 -17.94
CA PHE A 138 8.37 -1.59 -18.14
C PHE A 138 7.00 -1.05 -18.54
N SER A 139 6.78 0.28 -18.50
CA SER A 139 5.48 0.91 -18.75
C SER A 139 4.82 0.51 -20.06
N GLN A 140 5.61 0.31 -21.12
CA GLN A 140 5.12 -0.01 -22.47
C GLN A 140 4.84 -1.50 -22.68
N CYS A 141 5.54 -2.38 -21.96
CA CYS A 141 5.37 -3.83 -22.07
C CYS A 141 4.52 -4.43 -20.94
N PHE A 142 4.15 -3.62 -19.94
CA PHE A 142 3.32 -4.09 -18.83
C PHE A 142 1.95 -4.54 -19.34
N PRO A 143 1.44 -5.71 -18.90
CA PRO A 143 0.18 -6.23 -19.42
C PRO A 143 -1.00 -5.31 -19.08
N PRO A 144 -1.89 -4.99 -20.04
CA PRO A 144 -3.04 -4.13 -19.80
C PRO A 144 -4.05 -4.77 -18.84
N SER A 145 -4.08 -6.10 -18.79
CA SER A 145 -4.85 -6.92 -17.86
C SER A 145 -4.02 -8.15 -17.49
N ILE A 146 -4.04 -8.55 -16.21
CA ILE A 146 -3.34 -9.74 -15.75
C ILE A 146 -4.31 -10.91 -15.70
N SER A 147 -4.00 -11.97 -16.46
CA SER A 147 -4.77 -13.22 -16.43
C SER A 147 -4.62 -13.90 -15.07
N LEU A 148 -5.74 -14.05 -14.34
CA LEU A 148 -5.83 -14.68 -13.03
C LEU A 148 -6.63 -16.00 -13.13
N THR A 149 -6.03 -17.10 -12.70
CA THR A 149 -6.66 -18.43 -12.68
C THR A 149 -6.80 -18.91 -11.25
N LEU A 150 -8.03 -19.17 -10.80
CA LEU A 150 -8.27 -19.66 -9.45
C LEU A 150 -7.62 -21.03 -9.26
N HIS A 151 -6.80 -21.14 -8.22
CA HIS A 151 -6.14 -22.38 -7.80
C HIS A 151 -6.50 -22.68 -6.35
N SER A 152 -6.81 -23.95 -6.11
CA SER A 152 -7.22 -24.45 -4.81
C SER A 152 -6.46 -25.73 -4.48
N SER A 153 -5.90 -25.80 -3.28
CA SER A 153 -5.24 -26.98 -2.74
C SER A 153 -5.42 -27.06 -1.22
N THR A 154 -4.94 -28.12 -0.59
CA THR A 154 -5.05 -28.30 0.87
C THR A 154 -4.48 -27.09 1.61
N SER A 155 -5.35 -26.36 2.31
CA SER A 155 -4.97 -25.18 3.12
C SER A 155 -4.38 -24.01 2.32
N TYR A 156 -4.64 -23.93 1.02
CA TYR A 156 -4.28 -22.81 0.16
C TYR A 156 -5.35 -22.53 -0.91
N LEU A 157 -5.66 -21.25 -1.10
CA LEU A 157 -6.56 -20.75 -2.12
C LEU A 157 -6.02 -19.42 -2.64
N GLY A 158 -5.94 -19.25 -3.94
CA GLY A 158 -5.38 -18.05 -4.56
C GLY A 158 -5.56 -18.02 -6.06
N PHE A 159 -5.15 -16.92 -6.68
CA PHE A 159 -5.07 -16.81 -8.13
C PHE A 159 -3.63 -16.98 -8.60
N PHE A 160 -3.42 -17.86 -9.56
CA PHE A 160 -2.16 -17.95 -10.30
C PHE A 160 -2.19 -17.04 -11.52
N ILE A 161 -1.05 -16.41 -11.80
CA ILE A 161 -0.90 -15.52 -12.93
C ILE A 161 -0.49 -16.35 -14.15
N GLY A 162 -1.13 -16.12 -15.29
CA GLY A 162 -0.78 -16.80 -16.55
C GLY A 162 0.68 -16.57 -16.98
N ASP A 163 1.31 -17.60 -17.55
CA ASP A 163 2.77 -17.66 -17.75
C ASP A 163 3.36 -16.45 -18.49
N SER A 164 2.71 -15.98 -19.55
CA SER A 164 3.16 -14.81 -20.33
C SER A 164 3.26 -13.56 -19.45
N HIS A 165 2.23 -13.27 -18.65
CA HIS A 165 2.20 -12.14 -17.74
C HIS A 165 3.14 -12.36 -16.55
N ALA A 166 3.21 -13.59 -16.02
CA ALA A 166 4.10 -13.92 -14.92
C ALA A 166 5.57 -13.68 -15.28
N ASN A 167 5.98 -13.98 -16.53
CA ASN A 167 7.33 -13.72 -17.00
C ASN A 167 7.66 -12.21 -17.00
N ILE A 168 6.75 -11.35 -17.47
CA ILE A 168 6.93 -9.89 -17.43
C ILE A 168 7.11 -9.40 -15.99
N LEU A 169 6.29 -9.91 -15.04
CA LEU A 169 6.41 -9.55 -13.63
C LEU A 169 7.74 -10.02 -13.00
N LYS A 170 8.22 -11.21 -13.38
CA LYS A 170 9.52 -11.73 -12.94
C LYS A 170 10.68 -10.91 -13.49
N GLU A 171 10.61 -10.52 -14.75
CA GLU A 171 11.61 -9.64 -15.37
C GLU A 171 11.62 -8.26 -14.69
N PHE A 172 10.45 -7.68 -14.41
CA PHE A 172 10.33 -6.44 -13.67
C PHE A 172 10.97 -6.55 -12.27
N ALA A 173 10.65 -7.62 -11.53
CA ALA A 173 11.21 -7.89 -10.21
C ALA A 173 12.73 -8.10 -10.24
N LEU A 174 13.23 -8.85 -11.22
CA LEU A 174 14.67 -9.08 -11.42
C LEU A 174 15.41 -7.78 -11.72
N ALA A 175 14.82 -6.92 -12.55
CA ALA A 175 15.43 -5.67 -12.92
C ALA A 175 15.42 -4.65 -11.78
N PHE A 176 14.36 -4.60 -10.96
CA PHE A 176 14.34 -3.85 -9.70
C PHE A 176 15.43 -4.37 -8.74
N SER A 177 15.52 -5.69 -8.56
CA SER A 177 16.53 -6.33 -7.71
C SER A 177 17.95 -5.94 -8.13
N SER A 178 18.28 -6.10 -9.42
CA SER A 178 19.61 -5.77 -9.94
C SER A 178 19.99 -4.30 -9.76
N GLU A 179 19.06 -3.38 -10.03
CA GLU A 179 19.33 -1.95 -9.86
C GLU A 179 19.40 -1.54 -8.39
N ALA A 180 18.55 -2.10 -7.52
CA ALA A 180 18.61 -1.86 -6.08
C ALA A 180 19.91 -2.39 -5.47
N SER A 181 20.39 -3.55 -5.89
CA SER A 181 21.71 -4.07 -5.49
C SER A 181 22.84 -3.15 -5.98
N SER A 182 22.79 -2.71 -7.24
CA SER A 182 23.86 -1.88 -7.81
C SER A 182 23.92 -0.46 -7.24
N LEU A 183 22.78 0.14 -6.90
CA LEU A 183 22.69 1.55 -6.52
C LEU A 183 22.59 1.76 -5.00
N ALA A 184 21.84 0.89 -4.32
CA ALA A 184 21.55 0.99 -2.89
C ALA A 184 22.22 -0.08 -2.04
N ASP A 185 23.04 -0.97 -2.65
CA ASP A 185 23.70 -2.08 -1.96
C ASP A 185 22.70 -3.02 -1.24
N CYS A 186 21.48 -3.12 -1.78
CA CYS A 186 20.43 -3.95 -1.22
C CYS A 186 20.50 -5.38 -1.77
N HIS A 187 20.48 -6.38 -0.89
CA HIS A 187 20.38 -7.78 -1.30
C HIS A 187 18.91 -8.18 -1.54
N VAL A 188 18.38 -7.85 -2.71
CA VAL A 188 16.98 -8.14 -3.08
C VAL A 188 16.89 -9.49 -3.78
N LYS A 189 16.12 -10.44 -3.25
CA LYS A 189 15.82 -11.71 -3.93
C LYS A 189 14.50 -11.59 -4.71
N PRO A 190 14.51 -11.59 -6.06
CA PRO A 190 13.29 -11.49 -6.84
C PRO A 190 12.48 -12.80 -6.76
N CYS A 191 11.16 -12.69 -6.84
CA CYS A 191 10.26 -13.85 -6.85
C CYS A 191 10.33 -14.55 -8.21
N LEU A 192 11.05 -15.68 -8.27
CA LEU A 192 11.20 -16.48 -9.51
C LEU A 192 10.22 -17.66 -9.58
N LYS A 193 9.55 -17.97 -8.46
CA LYS A 193 8.57 -19.05 -8.32
C LYS A 193 7.27 -18.70 -9.07
N GLN A 194 6.26 -19.56 -8.96
CA GLN A 194 4.93 -19.27 -9.50
C GLN A 194 4.35 -18.02 -8.83
N ILE A 195 4.10 -16.98 -9.64
CA ILE A 195 3.53 -15.72 -9.20
C ILE A 195 2.05 -15.93 -8.90
N HIS A 196 1.60 -15.43 -7.76
CA HIS A 196 0.24 -15.64 -7.28
C HIS A 196 -0.27 -14.47 -6.44
N LEU A 197 -1.59 -14.33 -6.41
CA LEU A 197 -2.33 -13.50 -5.46
C LEU A 197 -3.02 -14.44 -4.47
N THR A 198 -2.66 -14.37 -3.19
CA THR A 198 -3.22 -15.26 -2.17
C THR A 198 -4.57 -14.76 -1.66
N LEU A 199 -5.58 -15.63 -1.65
CA LEU A 199 -6.89 -15.35 -1.06
C LEU A 199 -6.97 -15.91 0.37
N ALA A 200 -6.52 -17.13 0.60
CA ALA A 200 -6.51 -17.74 1.92
C ALA A 200 -5.38 -18.76 2.01
N HIS A 201 -4.70 -18.84 3.15
CA HIS A 201 -3.74 -19.92 3.39
C HIS A 201 -3.57 -20.23 4.88
N LYS A 202 -3.09 -21.43 5.19
CA LYS A 202 -2.98 -21.96 6.56
C LYS A 202 -4.33 -21.94 7.30
N PHE A 203 -5.41 -22.24 6.59
CA PHE A 203 -6.75 -22.41 7.16
C PHE A 203 -7.06 -23.89 7.41
N TYR A 204 -8.02 -24.17 8.31
CA TYR A 204 -8.43 -25.54 8.61
C TYR A 204 -9.12 -26.22 7.41
N PRO A 205 -8.88 -27.52 7.16
CA PRO A 205 -9.44 -28.22 6.01
C PRO A 205 -10.97 -28.14 5.88
N HIS A 206 -11.72 -28.06 6.99
CA HIS A 206 -13.18 -27.96 6.95
C HIS A 206 -13.70 -26.61 6.39
N HIS A 207 -12.85 -25.58 6.31
CA HIS A 207 -13.18 -24.29 5.69
C HIS A 207 -13.03 -24.29 4.16
N GLN A 208 -12.38 -25.30 3.58
CA GLN A 208 -12.03 -25.36 2.15
C GLN A 208 -13.21 -25.06 1.23
N LYS A 209 -14.33 -25.79 1.41
CA LYS A 209 -15.51 -25.68 0.54
C LYS A 209 -16.13 -24.29 0.59
N THR A 210 -16.23 -23.69 1.78
CA THR A 210 -16.78 -22.35 1.98
C THR A 210 -15.90 -21.31 1.28
N LEU A 211 -14.58 -21.39 1.46
CA LEU A 211 -13.64 -20.46 0.83
C LEU A 211 -13.68 -20.56 -0.70
N GLU A 212 -13.76 -21.78 -1.25
CA GLU A 212 -13.91 -22.00 -2.70
C GLU A 212 -15.21 -21.42 -3.25
N GLN A 213 -16.32 -21.53 -2.50
CA GLN A 213 -17.60 -20.94 -2.89
C GLN A 213 -17.53 -19.41 -2.91
N LEU A 214 -16.92 -18.79 -1.90
CA LEU A 214 -16.70 -17.35 -1.86
C LEU A 214 -15.80 -16.87 -3.00
N ALA A 215 -14.71 -17.59 -3.29
CA ALA A 215 -13.77 -17.19 -4.33
C ALA A 215 -14.37 -17.21 -5.74
N LYS A 216 -15.38 -18.06 -6.00
CA LYS A 216 -16.12 -18.06 -7.27
C LYS A 216 -16.88 -16.77 -7.55
N CYS A 217 -17.15 -15.95 -6.52
CA CYS A 217 -17.81 -14.66 -6.67
C CYS A 217 -16.84 -13.55 -7.14
N ILE A 218 -15.54 -13.82 -7.15
CA ILE A 218 -14.54 -12.88 -7.66
C ILE A 218 -14.41 -13.14 -9.16
N ASN A 219 -14.75 -12.14 -9.98
CA ASN A 219 -14.52 -12.19 -11.42
C ASN A 219 -13.05 -11.80 -11.73
N PRO A 220 -12.19 -12.74 -12.15
CA PRO A 220 -10.78 -12.45 -12.44
C PRO A 220 -10.58 -11.56 -13.68
N GLY A 221 -11.60 -11.42 -14.54
CA GLY A 221 -11.57 -10.57 -15.73
C GLY A 221 -11.96 -9.11 -15.47
N GLU A 222 -12.28 -8.74 -14.21
CA GLU A 222 -12.57 -7.35 -13.84
C GLU A 222 -11.41 -6.43 -14.19
N THR A 223 -11.74 -5.27 -14.76
CA THR A 223 -10.72 -4.25 -15.05
C THR A 223 -10.14 -3.73 -13.75
N CYS A 224 -8.82 -3.70 -13.64
CA CYS A 224 -8.12 -3.13 -12.50
C CYS A 224 -6.84 -2.42 -12.95
N GLN A 225 -6.45 -1.39 -12.21
CA GLN A 225 -5.11 -0.83 -12.37
C GLN A 225 -4.18 -1.52 -11.39
N TRP A 226 -3.03 -1.95 -11.90
CA TRP A 226 -1.98 -2.56 -11.08
C TRP A 226 -0.97 -1.50 -10.70
N VAL A 227 -0.62 -1.50 -9.42
CA VAL A 227 0.32 -0.53 -8.84
C VAL A 227 1.44 -1.30 -8.17
N ALA A 228 2.68 -1.07 -8.59
CA ALA A 228 3.84 -1.55 -7.85
C ALA A 228 4.06 -0.61 -6.66
N VAL A 229 4.13 -1.15 -5.45
CA VAL A 229 4.21 -0.35 -4.22
C VAL A 229 5.34 -0.89 -3.36
N LEU A 230 6.21 0.01 -2.93
CA LEU A 230 7.25 -0.27 -1.95
C LEU A 230 6.68 -0.04 -0.55
N TYR A 231 6.70 -1.10 0.26
CA TYR A 231 6.36 -1.04 1.67
C TYR A 231 7.59 -1.29 2.53
N SER A 232 7.55 -0.85 3.78
CA SER A 232 8.50 -1.26 4.79
C SER A 232 7.85 -1.58 6.12
N ARG A 233 8.61 -2.27 6.96
CA ARG A 233 8.28 -2.59 8.34
C ARG A 233 9.54 -2.49 9.19
N ASP A 234 9.32 -2.32 10.49
CA ASP A 234 10.40 -2.33 11.46
C ASP A 234 10.99 -3.74 11.62
N MET A 235 12.29 -3.87 11.30
CA MET A 235 13.00 -5.14 11.36
C MET A 235 13.04 -5.75 12.77
N ARG A 236 12.96 -4.92 13.81
CA ARG A 236 13.00 -5.36 15.22
C ARG A 236 11.80 -6.25 15.58
N PHE A 237 10.67 -6.06 14.92
CA PHE A 237 9.37 -6.61 15.32
C PHE A 237 8.81 -7.63 14.32
N VAL A 238 9.62 -8.15 13.39
CA VAL A 238 9.21 -9.08 12.32
C VAL A 238 8.56 -10.38 12.85
N HIS A 239 8.93 -10.81 14.06
CA HIS A 239 8.38 -12.01 14.70
C HIS A 239 7.40 -11.71 15.85
N TYR A 240 7.06 -10.44 16.04
CA TYR A 240 6.19 -10.00 17.11
C TYR A 240 4.74 -10.07 16.66
N GLN A 241 3.85 -10.32 17.61
CA GLN A 241 2.42 -10.16 17.39
C GLN A 241 2.08 -8.67 17.43
N THR A 242 1.29 -8.20 16.47
CA THR A 242 0.75 -6.84 16.48
C THR A 242 -0.61 -6.84 17.16
N LEU A 243 -0.75 -6.02 18.20
CA LEU A 243 -1.99 -5.78 18.91
C LEU A 243 -2.46 -4.34 18.68
N ARG A 244 -3.77 -4.11 18.76
CA ARG A 244 -4.39 -2.78 18.71
C ARG A 244 -5.10 -2.49 20.02
N ALA A 245 -4.82 -1.33 20.62
CA ALA A 245 -5.48 -0.85 21.81
C ALA A 245 -6.93 -0.43 21.52
N LEU A 246 -7.87 -1.00 22.27
CA LEU A 246 -9.29 -0.66 22.24
C LEU A 246 -9.62 0.47 23.21
N PHE A 247 -8.91 0.52 24.34
CA PHE A 247 -9.13 1.49 25.40
C PHE A 247 -7.83 2.21 25.74
N GLN A 248 -7.96 3.44 26.25
CA GLN A 248 -6.84 4.14 26.86
C GLN A 248 -6.44 3.50 28.18
N TYR A 249 -5.16 3.53 28.51
CA TYR A 249 -4.62 3.11 29.79
C TYR A 249 -3.57 4.10 30.27
N LYS A 250 -3.72 4.54 31.52
CA LYS A 250 -2.75 5.41 32.20
C LYS A 250 -1.92 4.54 33.16
N PRO A 251 -0.58 4.58 33.05
CA PRO A 251 0.30 3.88 33.96
C PRO A 251 0.05 4.27 35.43
N GLN A 252 -0.01 3.27 36.29
CA GLN A 252 0.01 3.37 37.75
C GLN A 252 1.43 3.15 38.28
N ASN A 253 2.23 2.35 37.60
CA ASN A 253 3.64 2.08 37.93
C ASN A 253 4.59 2.56 36.82
N ILE A 254 5.88 2.67 37.16
CA ILE A 254 6.91 3.22 36.25
C ILE A 254 7.28 2.29 35.09
N ASP A 255 7.01 1.00 35.25
CA ASP A 255 7.27 -0.07 34.29
C ASP A 255 6.06 -0.34 33.37
N GLU A 256 4.95 0.35 33.60
CA GLU A 256 3.75 0.26 32.78
C GLU A 256 3.76 1.27 31.63
N LEU A 257 3.21 0.85 30.49
CA LEU A 257 3.23 1.63 29.27
C LEU A 257 1.90 2.35 29.05
N MET A 258 1.98 3.65 28.76
CA MET A 258 0.80 4.44 28.41
C MET A 258 0.31 4.09 27.01
N ILE A 259 -0.98 3.81 26.87
CA ILE A 259 -1.64 3.56 25.58
C ILE A 259 -2.91 4.38 25.42
N ASN A 260 -3.19 4.78 24.18
CA ASN A 260 -4.40 5.43 23.74
C ASN A 260 -5.18 4.49 22.82
N THR A 261 -6.50 4.69 22.71
CA THR A 261 -7.33 3.95 21.75
C THR A 261 -6.78 4.09 20.33
N GLY A 262 -6.61 2.95 19.65
CA GLY A 262 -6.07 2.86 18.30
C GLY A 262 -4.55 2.65 18.21
N ASP A 263 -3.82 2.69 19.34
CA ASP A 263 -2.38 2.43 19.33
C ASP A 263 -2.04 1.00 18.93
N PHE A 264 -0.93 0.83 18.22
CA PHE A 264 -0.38 -0.48 17.93
C PHE A 264 0.75 -0.83 18.88
N ILE A 265 0.76 -2.07 19.34
CA ILE A 265 1.74 -2.64 20.27
C ILE A 265 2.35 -3.89 19.67
N TYR A 266 3.67 -3.97 19.70
CA TYR A 266 4.40 -5.18 19.36
C TYR A 266 4.62 -6.02 20.62
N VAL A 267 4.21 -7.29 20.57
CA VAL A 267 4.34 -8.24 21.67
C VAL A 267 5.17 -9.44 21.22
N ASP A 268 6.28 -9.70 21.90
CA ASP A 268 7.08 -10.91 21.68
C ASP A 268 6.38 -12.10 22.37
N PRO A 269 5.90 -13.11 21.62
CA PRO A 269 5.22 -14.24 22.22
C PRO A 269 6.13 -15.10 23.10
N THR A 270 7.46 -14.99 22.96
CA THR A 270 8.42 -15.77 23.73
C THR A 270 8.72 -15.19 25.11
N GLN A 271 8.41 -13.92 25.34
CA GLN A 271 8.73 -13.19 26.59
C GLN A 271 7.52 -13.01 27.52
N GLN A 272 6.46 -13.81 27.35
CA GLN A 272 5.22 -13.66 28.13
C GLN A 272 5.08 -14.65 29.30
N THR A 273 6.01 -15.61 29.44
CA THR A 273 5.89 -16.70 30.44
C THR A 273 5.99 -16.24 31.89
N ASP A 274 6.71 -15.14 32.14
CA ASP A 274 6.96 -14.61 33.48
C ASP A 274 6.08 -13.40 33.82
N VAL A 275 5.08 -13.11 32.97
CA VAL A 275 4.16 -11.98 33.14
C VAL A 275 2.97 -12.42 34.00
N SER A 276 2.57 -11.54 34.93
CA SER A 276 1.40 -11.79 35.76
C SER A 276 0.13 -11.94 34.91
N GLU A 277 -0.81 -12.77 35.37
CA GLU A 277 -2.07 -13.02 34.69
C GLU A 277 -2.82 -11.71 34.36
N GLY A 278 -3.30 -11.58 33.12
CA GLY A 278 -4.01 -10.40 32.63
C GLY A 278 -3.12 -9.24 32.17
N TRP A 279 -1.80 -9.39 32.25
CA TRP A 279 -0.82 -8.42 31.77
C TRP A 279 0.00 -8.99 30.61
N VAL A 280 0.55 -8.08 29.81
CA VAL A 280 1.46 -8.41 28.72
C VAL A 280 2.57 -7.37 28.67
N ILE A 281 3.78 -7.78 28.29
CA ILE A 281 4.87 -6.84 28.02
C ILE A 281 4.93 -6.60 26.52
N GLY A 282 4.86 -5.32 26.13
CA GLY A 282 4.91 -4.91 24.73
C GLY A 282 5.68 -3.62 24.50
N THR A 283 5.99 -3.37 23.23
CA THR A 283 6.65 -2.15 22.76
C THR A 283 5.67 -1.31 21.96
N SER A 284 5.52 -0.03 22.30
CA SER A 284 4.67 0.89 21.56
C SER A 284 5.22 1.16 20.16
N HIS A 285 4.43 0.93 19.12
CA HIS A 285 4.78 1.38 17.76
C HIS A 285 4.90 2.91 17.66
N ARG A 286 4.16 3.66 18.50
CA ARG A 286 4.15 5.13 18.45
C ARG A 286 5.38 5.76 19.11
N THR A 287 5.90 5.14 20.16
CA THR A 287 6.95 5.75 20.99
C THR A 287 8.23 4.94 21.09
N GLY A 288 8.24 3.69 20.63
CA GLY A 288 9.35 2.76 20.80
C GLY A 288 9.58 2.30 22.25
N CYS A 289 8.84 2.82 23.22
CA CYS A 289 8.99 2.46 24.62
C CYS A 289 8.37 1.09 24.92
N ARG A 290 8.99 0.33 25.81
CA ARG A 290 8.54 -0.99 26.28
C ARG A 290 7.98 -0.90 27.69
N GLY A 291 6.93 -1.65 27.99
CA GLY A 291 6.38 -1.75 29.34
C GLY A 291 5.20 -2.70 29.46
N PHE A 292 4.65 -2.81 30.66
CA PHE A 292 3.48 -3.63 30.97
C PHE A 292 2.18 -2.97 30.53
N LEU A 293 1.25 -3.79 30.06
CA LEU A 293 -0.05 -3.39 29.51
C LEU A 293 -1.13 -4.38 29.95
N PRO A 294 -2.38 -3.93 30.20
CA PRO A 294 -3.50 -4.84 30.40
C PRO A 294 -3.84 -5.59 29.11
N GLU A 295 -3.80 -6.92 29.13
CA GLU A 295 -4.04 -7.75 27.95
C GLU A 295 -5.46 -7.56 27.40
N ASN A 296 -6.45 -7.44 28.30
CA ASN A 296 -7.86 -7.29 27.96
C ASN A 296 -8.22 -5.93 27.33
N TYR A 297 -7.26 -5.00 27.21
CA TYR A 297 -7.45 -3.70 26.58
C TYR A 297 -7.13 -3.73 25.09
N MET A 298 -6.70 -4.87 24.57
CA MET A 298 -6.18 -4.99 23.21
C MET A 298 -6.83 -6.14 22.43
N GLU A 299 -6.75 -6.04 21.12
CA GLU A 299 -7.12 -7.11 20.20
C GLU A 299 -6.02 -7.37 19.17
N ARG A 300 -6.08 -8.51 18.46
CA ARG A 300 -5.13 -8.80 17.38
C ARG A 300 -5.36 -7.87 16.19
N ALA A 301 -4.33 -7.11 15.84
CA ALA A 301 -4.27 -6.35 14.60
C ALA A 301 -3.77 -7.22 13.44
N ASN A 302 -3.76 -6.66 12.23
CA ASN A 302 -3.03 -7.24 11.12
C ASN A 302 -1.58 -6.73 11.15
N GLU A 303 -0.63 -7.57 10.74
CA GLU A 303 0.78 -7.18 10.67
C GLU A 303 0.99 -5.90 9.83
N SER A 304 0.33 -5.85 8.66
CA SER A 304 0.44 -4.74 7.72
C SER A 304 -0.17 -3.42 8.21
N ASP A 305 -0.93 -3.41 9.31
CA ASP A 305 -1.51 -2.17 9.87
C ASP A 305 -0.42 -1.20 10.39
N THR A 306 0.79 -1.73 10.67
CA THR A 306 1.96 -0.94 11.09
C THR A 306 2.97 -0.70 9.97
N TRP A 307 2.72 -1.22 8.77
CA TRP A 307 3.65 -1.06 7.66
C TRP A 307 3.58 0.35 7.07
N VAL A 308 4.72 0.82 6.60
CA VAL A 308 4.84 2.13 5.98
C VAL A 308 4.74 1.96 4.47
N LYS A 309 3.81 2.65 3.84
CA LYS A 309 3.74 2.77 2.37
C LYS A 309 4.68 3.91 1.93
N HIS A 310 5.62 3.60 1.04
CA HIS A 310 6.62 4.55 0.54
C HIS A 310 6.22 5.15 -0.82
N ARG A 311 6.74 4.61 -1.91
CA ARG A 311 6.49 5.04 -3.28
C ARG A 311 5.71 4.00 -4.03
N GLU A 312 4.92 4.48 -4.96
CA GLU A 312 4.14 3.65 -5.86
C GLU A 312 4.42 4.01 -7.31
N TYR A 313 4.32 3.02 -8.17
CA TYR A 313 4.41 3.17 -9.61
C TYR A 313 3.15 2.58 -10.22
N VAL A 314 2.36 3.43 -10.88
CA VAL A 314 1.08 3.06 -11.50
C VAL A 314 1.34 2.67 -12.95
N PHE A 315 1.02 1.42 -13.31
CA PHE A 315 1.07 1.00 -14.71
C PHE A 315 -0.19 1.50 -15.43
N VAL A 316 0.00 2.34 -16.45
CA VAL A 316 -1.10 2.91 -17.22
C VAL A 316 -1.56 1.91 -18.27
N THR A 317 -2.81 1.45 -18.16
CA THR A 317 -3.46 0.64 -19.19
C THR A 317 -3.69 1.49 -20.45
N ALA A 318 -3.22 1.01 -21.61
CA ALA A 318 -3.29 1.71 -22.89
C ALA A 318 -4.72 2.06 -23.37
N SER A 319 -5.78 1.57 -22.72
CA SER A 319 -7.16 1.87 -23.10
C SER A 319 -7.57 3.34 -22.90
N ARG A 320 -6.77 4.14 -22.17
CA ARG A 320 -7.02 5.59 -21.99
C ARG A 320 -6.56 6.47 -23.17
N PHE A 321 -5.86 5.92 -24.17
CA PHE A 321 -5.41 6.71 -25.32
C PHE A 321 -6.44 6.86 -26.45
N PHE A 322 -7.57 6.16 -26.39
CA PHE A 322 -8.58 6.19 -27.46
C PHE A 322 -9.67 7.26 -27.33
N THR A 323 -9.67 8.07 -26.27
CA THR A 323 -10.73 9.09 -26.07
C THR A 323 -10.35 10.52 -26.48
N GLN A 324 -9.23 10.73 -27.20
CA GLN A 324 -8.83 12.09 -27.64
C GLN A 324 -8.56 12.26 -29.14
N ILE A 325 -8.90 11.27 -29.97
CA ILE A 325 -8.79 11.43 -31.43
C ILE A 325 -10.10 10.95 -32.05
N GLU A 326 -11.16 11.75 -31.97
CA GLU A 326 -12.18 11.76 -33.02
C GLU A 326 -13.10 12.99 -32.93
N ASN A 327 -13.09 13.74 -34.03
CA ASN A 327 -14.16 14.57 -34.58
C ASN A 327 -14.31 16.02 -34.10
N GLU A 328 -13.47 16.91 -34.64
CA GLU A 328 -13.97 18.20 -35.16
C GLU A 328 -14.46 18.02 -36.61
N PRO A 329 -15.75 18.19 -36.91
CA PRO A 329 -16.18 18.43 -38.27
C PRO A 329 -16.13 19.94 -38.57
N LYS A 330 -15.30 20.30 -39.55
CA LYS A 330 -15.34 21.62 -40.21
C LYS A 330 -16.73 21.87 -40.79
N GLY A 331 -17.48 22.79 -40.21
CA GLY A 331 -18.75 23.28 -40.73
C GLY A 331 -18.69 24.75 -41.15
N LYS A 332 -18.42 25.00 -42.43
CA LYS A 332 -18.94 26.20 -43.12
C LYS A 332 -20.27 25.79 -43.74
N LEU A 333 -21.38 26.46 -43.38
CA LEU A 333 -22.26 27.16 -44.33
C LEU A 333 -23.46 27.79 -43.60
N ASN A 334 -23.81 28.95 -44.17
CA ASN A 334 -24.94 29.83 -43.94
C ASN A 334 -26.29 29.18 -43.61
N GLY A 335 -27.12 30.00 -42.96
CA GLY A 335 -28.46 29.63 -42.54
C GLY A 335 -29.44 29.49 -43.70
N GLU A 336 -30.53 28.79 -43.42
CA GLU A 336 -31.87 29.36 -43.50
C GLU A 336 -32.88 28.44 -42.80
N VAL A 337 -33.95 29.09 -42.38
CA VAL A 337 -35.07 28.65 -41.58
C VAL A 337 -35.94 27.64 -42.36
N HIS A 338 -36.51 26.64 -41.68
CA HIS A 338 -37.93 26.23 -41.80
C HIS A 338 -38.28 25.06 -40.84
N ASN A 339 -39.25 25.32 -39.96
CA ASN A 339 -40.20 24.34 -39.38
C ASN A 339 -41.51 24.45 -40.21
N PRO A 340 -42.57 23.61 -40.06
CA PRO A 340 -42.82 22.46 -39.16
C PRO A 340 -43.48 21.22 -39.86
N SER A 341 -43.66 20.10 -39.14
CA SER A 341 -44.97 19.45 -38.92
C SER A 341 -44.84 17.99 -38.45
N MET A 342 -45.79 17.60 -37.61
CA MET A 342 -45.90 16.32 -36.91
C MET A 342 -46.34 15.15 -37.80
N SER A 343 -45.80 13.97 -37.52
CA SER A 343 -46.58 12.73 -37.51
C SER A 343 -46.05 11.75 -36.47
N ARG A 344 -46.92 11.47 -35.48
CA ARG A 344 -46.73 10.48 -34.40
C ARG A 344 -46.66 9.06 -34.96
N SER A 345 -45.79 8.23 -34.37
CA SER A 345 -46.10 6.85 -34.02
C SER A 345 -45.15 6.36 -32.91
N THR A 346 -45.76 5.99 -31.79
CA THR A 346 -45.28 5.09 -30.71
C THR A 346 -44.41 3.96 -31.27
N THR A 347 -43.26 3.61 -30.71
CA THR A 347 -43.01 2.99 -29.40
C THR A 347 -41.48 2.89 -29.27
N ASN A 348 -40.87 3.13 -28.11
CA ASN A 348 -39.71 2.36 -27.60
C ASN A 348 -39.09 2.95 -26.32
N VAL A 349 -39.08 2.11 -25.29
CA VAL A 349 -38.00 1.89 -24.31
C VAL A 349 -37.49 3.13 -23.56
N LEU A 350 -38.08 3.37 -22.39
CA LEU A 350 -37.50 4.20 -21.34
C LEU A 350 -36.30 3.45 -20.72
N GLN A 351 -35.09 3.70 -21.21
CA GLN A 351 -33.86 3.43 -20.46
C GLN A 351 -33.59 4.63 -19.55
N ASN A 352 -33.76 4.44 -18.24
CA ASN A 352 -33.25 5.37 -17.24
C ASN A 352 -31.72 5.33 -17.28
N ALA A 353 -31.15 6.26 -18.03
CA ALA A 353 -29.74 6.60 -17.96
C ALA A 353 -29.44 7.17 -16.58
N THR A 354 -28.67 6.43 -15.78
CA THR A 354 -28.10 6.93 -14.53
C THR A 354 -27.20 8.12 -14.86
N LEU A 355 -27.64 9.33 -14.45
CA LEU A 355 -26.91 10.58 -14.62
C LEU A 355 -25.53 10.45 -13.93
N ARG A 356 -24.44 10.27 -14.69
CA ARG A 356 -23.08 10.30 -14.14
C ARG A 356 -22.75 11.75 -13.75
N ARG A 357 -22.60 12.02 -12.45
CA ARG A 357 -22.04 13.30 -11.99
C ARG A 357 -20.56 13.38 -12.39
N GLY A 358 -20.21 14.39 -13.18
CA GLY A 358 -18.82 14.74 -13.51
C GLY A 358 -18.25 15.71 -12.49
N VAL A 359 -16.96 15.55 -12.15
CA VAL A 359 -16.22 16.51 -11.32
C VAL A 359 -15.36 17.36 -12.24
N LEU A 360 -15.49 18.68 -12.12
CA LEU A 360 -14.69 19.67 -12.84
C LEU A 360 -13.77 20.37 -11.84
N VAL A 361 -12.48 20.51 -12.19
CA VAL A 361 -11.46 21.10 -11.33
C VAL A 361 -11.01 22.43 -11.93
N VAL A 362 -11.18 23.51 -11.18
CA VAL A 362 -10.71 24.86 -11.56
C VAL A 362 -9.37 25.13 -10.87
N ARG A 363 -8.41 25.72 -11.58
CA ARG A 363 -7.09 26.06 -11.01
C ARG A 363 -7.17 27.37 -10.23
N HIS A 364 -6.30 27.52 -9.23
CA HIS A 364 -6.26 28.69 -8.35
C HIS A 364 -5.95 29.97 -9.15
N GLY A 365 -6.92 30.90 -9.22
CA GLY A 365 -6.80 32.20 -9.88
C GLY A 365 -7.75 32.44 -11.06
N GLU A 366 -8.50 31.42 -11.50
CA GLU A 366 -9.49 31.58 -12.59
C GLU A 366 -10.88 31.88 -12.03
N SER A 367 -11.58 32.85 -12.64
CA SER A 367 -12.97 33.16 -12.31
C SER A 367 -13.92 32.14 -12.94
N ILE A 368 -14.78 31.52 -12.12
CA ILE A 368 -15.73 30.48 -12.53
C ILE A 368 -16.64 30.96 -13.67
N ASP A 369 -17.05 32.23 -13.66
CA ASP A 369 -17.91 32.82 -14.70
C ASP A 369 -17.22 32.93 -16.07
N GLN A 370 -15.88 33.02 -16.09
CA GLN A 370 -15.11 33.06 -17.34
C GLN A 370 -14.92 31.66 -17.93
N VAL A 371 -14.81 30.64 -17.08
CA VAL A 371 -14.58 29.25 -17.50
C VAL A 371 -15.88 28.59 -17.95
N PHE A 372 -16.99 28.87 -17.27
CA PHE A 372 -18.27 28.18 -17.49
C PHE A 372 -19.40 29.09 -18.00
N GLY A 373 -19.13 30.38 -18.18
CA GLY A 373 -20.12 31.39 -18.57
C GLY A 373 -21.04 31.77 -17.40
N LYS A 374 -21.70 32.94 -17.49
CA LYS A 374 -22.53 33.50 -16.41
C LYS A 374 -23.76 32.65 -16.02
N SER A 375 -24.10 31.65 -16.82
CA SER A 375 -25.22 30.71 -16.58
C SER A 375 -24.78 29.42 -15.88
N TRP A 376 -23.50 29.29 -15.49
CA TRP A 376 -22.97 28.11 -14.79
C TRP A 376 -23.78 27.69 -13.54
N PRO A 377 -24.42 28.59 -12.74
CA PRO A 377 -25.19 28.15 -11.59
C PRO A 377 -26.39 27.26 -11.98
N GLN A 378 -26.96 27.47 -13.18
CA GLN A 378 -28.07 26.67 -13.70
C GLN A 378 -27.64 25.26 -14.13
N GLN A 379 -26.33 25.04 -14.34
CA GLN A 379 -25.76 23.74 -14.68
C GLN A 379 -25.37 22.94 -13.44
N CYS A 380 -25.36 23.59 -12.26
CA CYS A 380 -25.06 22.96 -10.98
C CYS A 380 -26.31 22.55 -10.19
N LEU A 381 -27.49 23.01 -10.59
CA LEU A 381 -28.76 22.74 -9.91
C LEU A 381 -29.59 21.74 -10.70
N THR A 382 -30.12 20.74 -10.02
CA THR A 382 -31.17 19.88 -10.58
C THR A 382 -32.52 20.63 -10.61
N ALA A 383 -33.52 20.12 -11.35
CA ALA A 383 -34.83 20.77 -11.48
C ALA A 383 -35.54 21.01 -10.13
N ASP A 384 -35.09 20.34 -9.06
CA ASP A 384 -35.59 20.44 -7.70
C ASP A 384 -34.79 21.42 -6.80
N GLY A 385 -33.78 22.11 -7.35
CA GLY A 385 -33.07 23.19 -6.66
C GLY A 385 -31.96 22.78 -5.68
N GLU A 386 -31.50 21.53 -5.71
CA GLU A 386 -30.23 21.10 -5.08
C GLU A 386 -29.09 21.00 -6.07
#